data_AF-A0A5C3LIF3-F1
#
_entry.id   AF-A0A5C3LIF3-F1
#
_cell.length_a   1.000
_cell.length_b   1.000
_cell.length_c   1.000
_cell.angle_alpha   90.00
_cell.angle_beta   90.00
_cell.angle_gamma   90.00
#
_symmetry.space_group_name_H-M   'P 1'
#
loop_
_entity.id
_entity.type
_entity.pdbx_description
1 polymer ?
#
loop_
_entity_poly.entity_id
_entity_poly.type
_entity_poly.pdbx_seq_one_letter_code
_entity_poly.pdbx_strand_id
1 'polypeptide(L)'
;MDLQLTSKMRFTLALTFLTATFGLTSAIVLPRDGTTIPACAASCVTNADLGDCAATDTICLCKNPIFVSNVSQCAKDNCSKEDVGPALSAFHAICTSVGIDAF
;
A
#
# COMPACT_ATOMS: atom_id res chain seq x y z
N MET A 1 -13.33 33.03 -4.55
CA MET A 1 -13.39 34.50 -4.71
C MET A 1 -14.04 35.11 -3.48
N ASP A 2 -13.37 36.10 -2.92
CA ASP A 2 -13.84 37.18 -2.04
C ASP A 2 -14.63 36.91 -0.75
N LEU A 3 -13.85 36.70 0.31
CA LEU A 3 -13.75 37.53 1.52
C LEU A 3 -14.58 38.86 1.53
N GLN A 4 -15.69 38.88 2.26
CA GLN A 4 -16.24 40.09 2.91
C GLN A 4 -15.69 40.11 4.35
N LEU A 5 -14.63 40.84 4.73
CA LEU A 5 -14.52 42.32 4.80
C LEU A 5 -15.71 42.88 5.61
N THR A 6 -15.59 43.54 6.77
CA THR A 6 -14.45 44.14 7.47
C THR A 6 -14.94 44.62 8.83
N SER A 7 -14.31 44.16 9.91
CA SER A 7 -14.26 44.92 11.15
C SER A 7 -13.22 46.02 10.96
N LYS A 8 -13.67 47.14 10.41
CA LYS A 8 -13.13 48.50 10.49
C LYS A 8 -11.59 48.64 10.64
N MET A 9 -10.94 48.59 9.48
CA MET A 9 -9.90 49.51 8.98
C MET A 9 -8.87 50.05 9.99
N ARG A 10 -7.64 49.53 9.87
CA ARG A 10 -6.43 50.38 9.80
C ARG A 10 -5.70 50.03 8.50
N PHE A 11 -5.90 50.88 7.49
CA PHE A 11 -5.08 51.11 6.29
C PHE A 11 -3.57 51.06 6.64
N THR A 12 -2.59 50.56 5.89
CA THR A 12 -2.41 50.06 4.52
C THR A 12 -1.00 49.45 4.52
N LEU A 13 -0.79 48.29 3.89
CA LEU A 13 0.44 47.97 3.14
C LEU A 13 0.16 46.71 2.32
N ALA A 14 -0.16 46.94 1.04
CA ALA A 14 -0.25 45.89 0.04
C ALA A 14 1.18 45.52 -0.40
N LEU A 15 1.55 44.25 -0.27
CA LEU A 15 2.64 43.62 -1.01
C LEU A 15 2.15 42.26 -1.50
N THR A 16 1.76 42.29 -2.77
CA THR A 16 1.62 41.16 -3.70
C THR A 16 2.84 40.24 -3.63
N PHE A 17 2.66 38.92 -3.70
CA PHE A 17 3.32 38.06 -4.69
C PHE A 17 2.61 36.69 -4.74
N LEU A 18 2.07 36.34 -5.91
CA LEU A 18 1.80 34.96 -6.29
C LEU A 18 3.14 34.22 -6.34
N THR A 19 3.27 33.13 -5.61
CA THR A 19 4.27 32.09 -5.92
C THR A 19 3.61 30.73 -5.88
N ALA A 20 3.22 30.25 -7.06
CA ALA A 20 3.14 28.82 -7.30
C ALA A 20 4.57 28.28 -7.31
N THR A 21 4.94 27.47 -6.31
CA THR A 21 6.17 26.68 -6.35
C THR A 21 5.83 25.21 -6.27
N PHE A 22 5.98 24.56 -7.42
CA PHE A 22 6.10 23.12 -7.58
C PHE A 22 7.29 22.59 -6.76
N GLY A 23 7.19 21.32 -6.34
CA GLY A 23 8.35 20.43 -6.23
C GLY A 23 8.86 20.17 -4.81
N LEU A 24 8.55 18.98 -4.29
CA LEU A 24 9.45 17.83 -4.21
C LEU A 24 8.65 16.72 -3.50
N THR A 25 7.81 15.98 -4.22
CA THR A 25 7.55 14.62 -3.75
C THR A 25 8.87 13.90 -3.97
N SER A 26 9.73 13.92 -2.95
CA SER A 26 10.83 12.97 -2.90
C SER A 26 10.15 11.61 -3.03
N ALA A 27 10.26 11.00 -4.20
CA ALA A 27 10.24 9.55 -4.28
C ALA A 27 11.50 9.16 -3.52
N ILE A 28 11.39 9.11 -2.18
CA ILE A 28 12.32 8.34 -1.38
C ILE A 28 12.07 6.93 -1.89
N VAL A 29 12.90 6.53 -2.84
CA VAL A 29 13.12 5.13 -3.14
C VAL A 29 13.81 4.62 -1.89
N LEU A 30 13.00 4.39 -0.85
CA LEU A 30 13.41 3.55 0.26
C LEU A 30 13.87 2.27 -0.42
N PRO A 31 15.01 1.69 -0.02
CA PRO A 31 15.28 0.30 -0.36
C PRO A 31 14.01 -0.45 0.00
N ARG A 32 13.31 -0.99 -1.01
CA ARG A 32 12.18 -1.84 -0.77
C ARG A 32 12.77 -3.11 -0.21
N ASP A 33 12.85 -3.19 1.11
CA ASP A 33 12.94 -4.47 1.78
C ASP A 33 11.78 -5.29 1.20
N GLY A 34 12.10 -6.31 0.39
CA GLY A 34 11.18 -7.04 -0.49
C GLY A 34 10.06 -7.81 0.23
N THR A 35 9.81 -7.49 1.48
CA THR A 35 8.86 -8.11 2.41
C THR A 35 7.81 -7.13 2.92
N THR A 36 7.81 -5.89 2.42
CA THR A 36 6.82 -4.89 2.86
C THR A 36 5.47 -5.16 2.19
N ILE A 37 4.55 -5.81 2.91
CA ILE A 37 3.19 -6.07 2.43
C ILE A 37 2.36 -4.78 2.56
N PRO A 38 1.73 -4.27 1.49
CA PRO A 38 0.80 -3.15 1.58
C PRO A 38 -0.35 -3.46 2.55
N ALA A 39 -0.83 -2.45 3.28
CA ALA A 39 -1.90 -2.64 4.28
C ALA A 39 -3.17 -3.28 3.69
N CYS A 40 -3.52 -2.94 2.43
CA CYS A 40 -4.66 -3.54 1.71
C CYS A 40 -4.52 -5.06 1.52
N ALA A 41 -3.28 -5.56 1.39
CA ALA A 41 -2.99 -6.97 1.18
C ALA A 41 -2.78 -7.72 2.51
N ALA A 42 -2.39 -7.03 3.58
CA ALA A 42 -2.27 -7.62 4.92
C ALA A 42 -3.62 -8.20 5.39
N SER A 43 -4.72 -7.48 5.16
CA SER A 43 -6.07 -7.98 5.46
C SER A 43 -6.50 -9.17 4.60
N CYS A 44 -5.87 -9.39 3.44
CA CYS A 44 -6.19 -10.54 2.59
C CYS A 44 -5.70 -11.85 3.21
N VAL A 45 -4.56 -11.84 3.89
CA VAL A 45 -4.04 -13.03 4.59
C VAL A 45 -4.92 -13.40 5.78
N THR A 46 -5.39 -12.42 6.54
CA THR A 46 -6.19 -12.66 7.75
C THR A 46 -7.59 -13.18 7.46
N ASN A 47 -8.13 -12.93 6.26
CA ASN A 47 -9.47 -13.34 5.84
C ASN A 47 -9.47 -14.47 4.80
N ALA A 48 -8.29 -14.94 4.39
CA ALA A 48 -8.19 -16.02 3.42
C ALA A 48 -8.62 -17.36 4.04
N ASP A 49 -9.11 -18.24 3.18
CA ASP A 49 -9.34 -19.63 3.54
C ASP A 49 -7.99 -20.35 3.72
N LEU A 50 -7.72 -20.78 4.95
CA LEU A 50 -6.49 -21.48 5.32
C LEU A 50 -6.55 -22.98 5.00
N GLY A 51 -7.74 -23.53 4.71
CA GLY A 51 -7.96 -24.97 4.66
C GLY A 51 -7.55 -25.64 5.97
N ASP A 52 -6.77 -26.72 5.87
CA ASP A 52 -6.22 -27.45 7.02
C ASP A 52 -4.93 -26.84 7.59
N CYS A 53 -4.44 -25.74 7.02
CA CYS A 53 -3.20 -25.11 7.48
C CYS A 53 -3.42 -24.27 8.74
N ALA A 54 -2.44 -24.30 9.65
CA ALA A 54 -2.36 -23.30 10.71
C ALA A 54 -1.99 -21.93 10.14
N ALA A 55 -2.53 -20.85 10.69
CA ALA A 55 -2.23 -19.49 10.26
C ALA A 55 -0.74 -19.12 10.34
N THR A 56 0.04 -19.84 11.16
CA THR A 56 1.49 -19.66 11.33
C THR A 56 2.33 -20.65 10.52
N ASP A 57 1.71 -21.59 9.80
CA ASP A 57 2.43 -22.57 8.98
C ASP A 57 2.59 -22.04 7.55
N THR A 58 3.59 -21.18 7.37
CA THR A 58 3.89 -20.56 6.06
C THR A 58 4.13 -21.59 4.96
N ILE A 59 4.76 -22.74 5.27
CA ILE A 59 5.02 -23.79 4.28
C ILE A 59 3.70 -24.42 3.82
N CYS A 60 2.80 -24.75 4.75
CA CYS A 60 1.49 -25.28 4.41
C CYS A 60 0.68 -24.26 3.58
N LEU A 61 0.63 -23.00 4.04
CA LEU A 61 -0.13 -21.94 3.39
C LEU A 61 0.36 -21.68 1.95
N CYS A 62 1.67 -21.59 1.74
CA CYS A 62 2.25 -21.40 0.40
C CYS A 62 2.06 -22.62 -0.53
N LYS A 63 1.85 -23.82 0.02
CA LYS A 63 1.49 -25.01 -0.77
C LYS A 63 -0.01 -25.14 -1.03
N ASN A 64 -0.85 -24.39 -0.30
CA ASN A 64 -2.29 -24.46 -0.43
C ASN A 64 -2.76 -23.56 -1.60
N PRO A 65 -3.18 -24.13 -2.75
CA PRO A 65 -3.57 -23.34 -3.91
C PRO A 65 -4.83 -22.50 -3.66
N ILE A 66 -5.70 -22.92 -2.73
CA ILE A 66 -6.91 -22.16 -2.36
C ILE A 66 -6.50 -20.89 -1.62
N PHE A 67 -5.59 -21.01 -0.66
CA PHE A 67 -5.07 -19.87 0.09
C PHE A 67 -4.36 -18.88 -0.85
N VAL A 68 -3.41 -19.35 -1.65
CA VAL A 68 -2.64 -18.51 -2.60
C VAL A 68 -3.57 -17.78 -3.57
N SER A 69 -4.56 -18.49 -4.12
CA SER A 69 -5.54 -17.90 -5.05
C SER A 69 -6.42 -16.85 -4.35
N ASN A 70 -6.94 -17.14 -3.15
CA ASN A 70 -7.76 -16.20 -2.37
C ASN A 70 -7.00 -14.93 -2.03
N VAL A 71 -5.77 -15.05 -1.50
CA VAL A 71 -4.94 -13.89 -1.15
C VAL A 71 -4.62 -13.07 -2.39
N SER A 72 -4.24 -13.72 -3.49
CA SER A 72 -3.95 -13.05 -4.75
C SER A 72 -5.15 -12.31 -5.33
N GLN A 73 -6.33 -12.93 -5.29
CA GLN A 73 -7.56 -12.32 -5.80
C GLN A 73 -8.02 -11.17 -4.90
N CYS A 74 -7.98 -11.35 -3.59
CA CYS A 74 -8.26 -10.30 -2.63
C CYS A 74 -7.34 -9.08 -2.83
N ALA A 75 -6.04 -9.31 -3.06
CA ALA A 75 -5.10 -8.21 -3.33
C ALA A 75 -5.51 -7.46 -4.61
N LYS A 76 -5.87 -8.17 -5.69
CA LYS A 76 -6.34 -7.54 -6.95
C LYS A 76 -7.63 -6.73 -6.76
N ASP A 77 -8.51 -7.17 -5.89
CA ASP A 77 -9.83 -6.55 -5.69
C ASP A 77 -9.79 -5.38 -4.70
N ASN A 78 -8.87 -5.40 -3.73
CA ASN A 78 -8.86 -4.45 -2.61
C ASN A 78 -7.67 -3.49 -2.61
N CYS A 79 -6.61 -3.78 -3.38
CA CYS A 79 -5.46 -2.89 -3.50
C CYS A 79 -5.56 -1.97 -4.72
N SER A 80 -4.87 -0.83 -4.64
CA SER A 80 -4.66 0.02 -5.82
C SER A 80 -3.83 -0.72 -6.87
N LYS A 81 -3.92 -0.29 -8.13
CA LYS A 81 -3.15 -0.92 -9.23
C LYS A 81 -1.65 -0.85 -8.98
N GLU A 82 -1.21 0.21 -8.32
CA GLU A 82 0.19 0.47 -7.96
C GLU A 82 0.67 -0.47 -6.84
N ASP A 83 -0.25 -0.96 -5.99
CA ASP A 83 0.05 -1.80 -4.82
C ASP A 83 -0.09 -3.30 -5.10
N VAL A 84 -0.87 -3.72 -6.10
CA VAL A 84 -1.06 -5.15 -6.44
C VAL A 84 0.27 -5.83 -6.76
N GLY A 85 1.08 -5.28 -7.68
CA GLY A 85 2.36 -5.88 -8.06
C GLY A 85 3.31 -6.05 -6.86
N PRO A 86 3.54 -5.00 -6.06
CA PRO A 86 4.32 -5.08 -4.83
C PRO A 86 3.77 -6.09 -3.81
N ALA A 87 2.45 -6.17 -3.63
CA ALA A 87 1.83 -7.14 -2.73
C ALA A 87 2.12 -8.59 -3.16
N LEU A 88 1.85 -8.92 -4.43
CA LEU A 88 2.11 -10.26 -4.97
C LEU A 88 3.61 -10.61 -4.90
N SER A 89 4.49 -9.64 -5.18
CA SER A 89 5.94 -9.82 -5.06
C SER A 89 6.36 -10.12 -3.62
N ALA A 90 5.77 -9.43 -2.63
CA ALA A 90 6.06 -9.67 -1.22
C ALA A 90 5.61 -11.06 -0.77
N PHE A 91 4.42 -11.51 -1.18
CA PHE A 91 3.96 -12.87 -0.88
C PHE A 91 4.83 -13.95 -1.53
N HIS A 92 5.23 -13.73 -2.79
CA HIS A 92 6.20 -14.61 -3.46
C HIS A 92 7.54 -14.66 -2.71
N ALA A 93 8.06 -13.52 -2.24
CA ALA A 93 9.27 -13.46 -1.42
C ALA A 93 9.13 -14.24 -0.10
N ILE A 94 7.95 -14.21 0.52
CA ILE A 94 7.67 -14.99 1.74
C ILE A 94 7.67 -16.49 1.44
N CYS A 95 7.00 -16.93 0.39
CA CYS A 95 6.97 -18.35 0.03
C CYS A 95 8.36 -18.88 -0.38
N THR A 96 9.12 -18.11 -1.15
CA THR A 96 10.49 -18.48 -1.53
C THR A 96 11.43 -18.53 -0.32
N SER A 97 11.22 -17.69 0.70
CA SER A 97 12.01 -17.74 1.94
C SER A 97 11.90 -19.07 2.71
N VAL A 98 10.81 -19.82 2.47
CA VAL A 98 10.58 -21.16 3.04
C VAL A 98 10.75 -22.28 2.00
N GLY A 99 11.36 -21.97 0.84
CA GLY A 99 11.68 -22.93 -0.21
C GLY A 99 10.51 -23.31 -1.13
N ILE A 100 9.49 -22.45 -1.23
CA ILE A 100 8.33 -22.63 -2.13
C ILE A 100 8.36 -21.55 -3.21
N ASP A 101 8.63 -21.92 -4.45
CA ASP A 101 8.72 -20.98 -5.59
C ASP A 101 7.35 -20.61 -6.19
N ALA A 102 6.25 -21.12 -5.62
CA ALA A 102 4.90 -20.91 -6.10
C ALA A 102 4.16 -19.88 -5.23
N PHE A 103 3.79 -18.76 -5.86
CA PHE A 103 2.78 -17.83 -5.40
C PHE A 103 2.08 -17.23 -6.61
#